data_AF-Q1GAY1-F1
#
_entry.id   AF-Q1GAY1-F1
#
_cell.length_a   1.000
_cell.length_b   1.000
_cell.length_c   1.000
_cell.angle_alpha   90.00
_cell.angle_beta   90.00
_cell.angle_gamma   90.00
#
_symmetry.space_group_name_H-M   'P 1'
#
loop_
_entity.id
_entity.type
_entity.pdbx_description
1 polymer ?
#
loop_
_entity_poly.entity_id
_entity_poly.type
_entity_poly.pdbx_seq_one_letter_code
_entity_poly.pdbx_strand_id
1 'polypeptide(L)'
;MLFLAPLYNYLASQYATRINHFALIKLTLQGLDKTIFYFLLFALVRVIWLLAVRKRRGLWSEFGLWLFVFYFLLVLMLTTFRSSYFPWELNFHWTRPLSNINLVFMKNTWKLVYAQSKVDFYYNSMGNILAFVPFGALLPNLLQVKRCFGRVFFLGVLSSVTIEILQFLLMTGVSDIDDVFFNACGVLLGYGLYFLLGQICVKKPNKD
;
A
#
# COMPACT_ATOMS: atom_id res chain seq x y z
N MET A 1 11.62 13.55 10.16
CA MET A 1 10.90 14.03 8.97
C MET A 1 11.82 15.01 8.27
N LEU A 2 11.94 14.93 6.96
CA LEU A 2 12.81 15.79 6.16
C LEU A 2 12.06 17.01 5.61
N PHE A 3 10.82 16.83 5.15
CA PHE A 3 10.03 17.86 4.45
C PHE A 3 8.85 18.35 5.28
N LEU A 4 8.13 17.45 5.95
CA LEU A 4 6.87 17.75 6.64
C LEU A 4 7.05 18.16 8.10
N ALA A 5 8.29 18.35 8.57
CA ALA A 5 8.56 18.77 9.95
C ALA A 5 7.91 20.12 10.33
N PRO A 6 7.95 21.18 9.49
CA PRO A 6 7.29 22.45 9.81
C PRO A 6 5.77 22.30 9.95
N LEU A 7 5.15 21.55 9.04
CA LEU A 7 3.70 21.26 9.09
C LEU A 7 3.33 20.47 10.35
N TYR A 8 4.12 19.44 10.68
CA TYR A 8 3.91 18.66 11.90
C TYR A 8 4.00 19.53 13.16
N ASN A 9 5.02 20.38 13.27
CA ASN A 9 5.21 21.25 14.42
C ASN A 9 4.06 22.26 14.56
N TYR A 10 3.58 22.81 13.44
CA TYR A 10 2.40 23.68 13.42
C TYR A 10 1.16 22.93 13.96
N LEU A 11 0.85 21.75 13.40
CA LEU A 11 -0.29 20.95 13.86
C LEU A 11 -0.16 20.53 15.33
N ALA A 12 1.06 20.21 15.78
CA ALA A 12 1.33 19.83 17.16
C ALA A 12 1.07 20.99 18.11
N SER A 13 1.50 22.21 17.77
CA SER A 13 1.28 23.39 18.60
C SER A 13 -0.20 23.71 18.81
N GLN A 14 -1.06 23.38 17.83
CA GLN A 14 -2.48 23.73 17.85
C GLN A 14 -3.37 22.61 18.42
N TYR A 15 -3.03 21.34 18.14
CA TYR A 15 -3.96 20.23 18.30
C TYR A 15 -3.43 19.09 19.19
N ALA A 16 -2.17 19.09 19.61
CA ALA A 16 -1.60 17.96 20.36
C ALA A 16 -2.34 17.64 21.67
N THR A 17 -2.88 18.67 22.34
CA THR A 17 -3.67 18.52 23.57
C THR A 17 -5.17 18.34 23.34
N ARG A 18 -5.66 18.53 22.10
CA ARG A 18 -7.09 18.47 21.75
C ARG A 18 -7.49 17.15 21.09
N ILE A 19 -6.55 16.44 20.47
CA ILE A 19 -6.81 15.19 19.73
C ILE A 19 -6.16 14.03 20.46
N ASN A 20 -6.98 13.14 21.04
CA ASN A 20 -6.52 11.95 21.78
C ASN A 20 -5.61 11.01 20.95
N HIS A 21 -5.72 11.05 19.62
CA HIS A 21 -4.94 10.21 18.69
C HIS A 21 -3.94 11.00 17.84
N PHE A 22 -3.35 12.09 18.38
CA PHE A 22 -2.36 12.88 17.65
C PHE A 22 -1.13 12.06 17.20
N ALA A 23 -0.82 10.95 17.88
CA ALA A 23 0.20 9.99 17.46
C ALA A 23 -0.07 9.41 16.06
N LEU A 24 -1.33 9.19 15.68
CA LEU A 24 -1.70 8.71 14.34
C LEU A 24 -1.36 9.76 13.27
N ILE A 25 -1.60 11.05 13.56
CA ILE A 25 -1.22 12.16 12.67
C ILE A 25 0.30 12.20 12.48
N LYS A 26 1.06 11.99 13.56
CA LYS A 26 2.52 11.90 13.46
C LYS A 26 2.94 10.75 12.54
N LEU A 27 2.37 9.56 12.73
CA LEU A 27 2.70 8.37 11.93
C LEU A 27 2.34 8.55 10.45
N THR A 28 1.17 9.12 10.15
CA THR A 28 0.75 9.35 8.76
C THR A 28 1.63 10.39 8.08
N LEU A 29 1.96 11.49 8.76
CA LEU A 29 2.88 12.49 8.24
C LEU A 29 4.30 11.94 8.08
N GLN A 30 4.79 11.09 8.99
CA GLN A 30 6.09 10.43 8.83
C GLN A 30 6.10 9.48 7.63
N GLY A 31 5.04 8.67 7.45
CA GLY A 31 4.91 7.79 6.30
C GLY A 31 4.86 8.56 4.98
N LEU A 32 4.09 9.65 4.93
CA LEU A 32 4.02 10.53 3.76
C LEU A 32 5.36 11.20 3.46
N ASP A 33 6.06 11.69 4.49
CA ASP A 33 7.38 12.31 4.37
C ASP A 33 8.41 11.35 3.76
N LYS A 34 8.46 10.10 4.25
CA LYS A 34 9.28 9.03 3.66
C LYS A 34 8.87 8.73 2.22
N THR A 35 7.57 8.65 1.96
CA THR A 35 7.03 8.38 0.61
C THR A 35 7.49 9.44 -0.38
N ILE A 36 7.41 10.72 -0.01
CA ILE A 36 7.91 11.84 -0.83
C ILE A 36 9.41 11.65 -1.09
N PHE A 37 10.21 11.37 -0.06
CA PHE A 37 11.65 11.15 -0.21
C PHE A 37 11.97 10.04 -1.23
N TYR A 38 11.44 8.82 -1.02
CA TYR A 38 11.72 7.68 -1.89
C TYR A 38 11.12 7.84 -3.30
N PHE A 39 9.99 8.54 -3.40
CA PHE A 39 9.40 8.86 -4.70
C PHE A 39 10.26 9.83 -5.50
N LEU A 40 10.88 10.83 -4.87
CA LEU A 40 11.81 11.74 -5.55
C LEU A 40 13.06 11.00 -6.05
N LEU A 41 13.58 10.02 -5.27
CA LEU A 41 14.67 9.15 -5.73
C LEU A 41 14.24 8.31 -6.95
N PHE A 42 13.06 7.69 -6.89
CA PHE A 42 12.48 6.97 -8.03
C PHE A 42 12.32 7.88 -9.25
N ALA A 43 11.78 9.07 -9.06
CA ALA A 43 11.54 10.06 -10.11
C ALA A 43 12.84 10.45 -10.82
N LEU A 44 13.90 10.73 -10.06
CA LEU A 44 15.22 11.05 -10.59
C LEU A 44 15.78 9.91 -11.44
N VAL A 45 15.78 8.68 -10.92
CA VAL A 45 16.23 7.48 -11.64
C VAL A 45 15.39 7.26 -12.90
N ARG A 46 14.07 7.44 -12.81
CA ARG A 46 13.14 7.27 -13.92
C ARG A 46 13.41 8.28 -15.05
N VAL A 47 13.63 9.54 -14.71
CA VAL A 47 13.96 10.59 -15.69
C VAL A 47 15.29 10.30 -16.37
N ILE A 48 16.33 9.96 -15.61
CA ILE A 48 17.65 9.58 -16.17
C ILE A 48 17.49 8.40 -17.15
N TRP A 49 16.74 7.37 -16.76
CA TRP A 49 16.48 6.21 -17.62
C TRP A 49 15.73 6.58 -18.91
N LEU A 50 14.72 7.45 -18.82
CA LEU A 50 13.98 7.92 -20.01
C LEU A 50 14.87 8.73 -20.97
N LEU A 51 15.76 9.56 -20.43
CA LEU A 51 16.75 10.30 -21.22
C LEU A 51 17.77 9.36 -21.88
N ALA A 52 18.17 8.28 -21.21
CA ALA A 52 19.11 7.29 -21.72
C ALA A 52 18.52 6.40 -22.81
N VAL A 53 17.31 5.85 -22.60
CA VAL A 53 16.69 4.87 -23.50
C VAL A 53 16.06 5.54 -24.73
N ARG A 54 15.81 6.86 -24.70
CA ARG A 54 15.23 7.67 -25.80
C ARG A 54 13.94 7.12 -26.41
N LYS A 55 13.30 6.15 -25.77
CA LYS A 55 12.05 5.54 -26.23
C LYS A 55 10.88 6.41 -25.77
N ARG A 56 10.06 6.85 -26.71
CA ARG A 56 8.85 7.61 -26.41
C ARG A 56 7.87 6.71 -25.65
N ARG A 57 7.53 7.11 -24.42
CA ARG A 57 6.45 6.53 -23.61
C ARG A 57 5.24 7.46 -23.68
N GLY A 58 4.03 6.90 -23.57
CA GLY A 58 2.83 7.71 -23.54
C GLY A 58 2.70 8.44 -22.20
N LEU A 59 2.26 9.70 -22.21
CA LEU A 59 2.07 10.51 -21.00
C LEU A 59 1.20 9.79 -19.97
N TRP A 60 0.09 9.19 -20.40
CA TRP A 60 -0.83 8.46 -19.53
C TRP A 60 -0.25 7.18 -18.94
N SER A 61 0.61 6.48 -19.70
CA SER A 61 1.30 5.29 -19.18
C SER A 61 2.34 5.65 -18.12
N GLU A 62 3.03 6.79 -18.28
CA GLU A 62 3.94 7.29 -17.24
C GLU A 62 3.14 7.79 -16.04
N PHE A 63 2.12 8.61 -16.22
CA PHE A 63 1.29 9.08 -15.11
C PHE A 63 0.74 7.91 -14.27
N GLY A 64 0.22 6.85 -14.92
CA GLY A 64 -0.23 5.65 -14.23
C GLY A 64 0.88 4.94 -13.43
N LEU A 65 2.09 4.87 -13.98
CA LEU A 65 3.24 4.27 -13.29
C LEU A 65 3.63 5.11 -12.05
N TRP A 66 3.72 6.43 -12.21
CA TRP A 66 4.09 7.33 -11.13
C TRP A 66 3.04 7.30 -10.00
N LEU A 67 1.76 7.29 -10.36
CA LEU A 67 0.66 7.15 -9.41
C LEU A 67 0.76 5.81 -8.65
N PHE A 68 0.95 4.70 -9.36
CA PHE A 68 1.08 3.38 -8.74
C PHE A 68 2.29 3.30 -7.80
N VAL A 69 3.45 3.80 -8.23
CA VAL A 69 4.67 3.78 -7.41
C VAL A 69 4.50 4.65 -6.17
N PHE A 70 3.95 5.86 -6.29
CA PHE A 70 3.70 6.71 -5.14
C PHE A 70 2.76 6.04 -4.13
N TYR A 71 1.63 5.51 -4.61
CA TYR A 71 0.67 4.80 -3.76
C TYR A 71 1.28 3.57 -3.08
N PHE A 72 2.01 2.74 -3.84
CA PHE A 72 2.55 1.50 -3.28
C PHE A 72 3.67 1.79 -2.28
N LEU A 73 4.50 2.81 -2.53
CA LEU A 73 5.45 3.33 -1.54
C LEU A 73 4.72 3.83 -0.30
N LEU A 74 3.61 4.56 -0.45
CA LEU A 74 2.81 5.03 0.70
C LEU A 74 2.34 3.87 1.56
N VAL A 75 1.80 2.80 0.95
CA VAL A 75 1.40 1.58 1.67
C VAL A 75 2.59 0.99 2.41
N LEU A 76 3.74 0.79 1.74
CA LEU A 76 4.93 0.22 2.37
C LEU A 76 5.46 1.06 3.53
N MET A 77 5.49 2.39 3.40
CA MET A 77 5.97 3.30 4.44
C MET A 77 5.02 3.39 5.63
N LEU A 78 3.71 3.23 5.41
CA LEU A 78 2.69 3.22 6.46
C LEU A 78 2.53 1.86 7.14
N THR A 79 2.87 0.74 6.48
CA THR A 79 2.65 -0.61 7.05
C THR A 79 3.93 -1.33 7.45
N THR A 80 4.94 -1.34 6.57
CA THR A 80 6.12 -2.20 6.71
C THR A 80 7.29 -1.44 7.30
N PHE A 81 7.57 -0.24 6.76
CA PHE A 81 8.72 0.59 7.14
C PHE A 81 8.32 1.72 8.09
N ARG A 82 7.37 1.47 8.99
CA ARG A 82 6.87 2.45 9.96
C ARG A 82 7.99 3.04 10.83
N SER A 83 8.88 2.17 11.31
CA SER A 83 9.90 2.53 12.31
C SER A 83 11.20 3.07 11.72
N SER A 84 11.53 2.73 10.47
CA SER A 84 12.83 3.09 9.86
C SER A 84 12.63 4.17 8.79
N TYR A 85 13.45 5.21 8.83
CA TYR A 85 13.46 6.24 7.79
C TYR A 85 14.36 5.83 6.63
N PHE A 86 15.56 5.33 6.94
CA PHE A 86 16.57 4.98 5.96
C PHE A 86 16.85 3.47 5.92
N PRO A 87 17.38 2.93 4.80
CA PRO A 87 17.60 1.49 4.68
C PRO A 87 18.64 0.93 5.65
N TRP A 88 19.62 1.72 6.07
CA TRP A 88 20.64 1.32 7.05
C TRP A 88 20.12 1.25 8.50
N GLU A 89 18.91 1.74 8.76
CA GLU A 89 18.24 1.62 10.07
C GLU A 89 17.40 0.34 10.18
N LEU A 90 17.35 -0.48 9.11
CA LEU A 90 16.58 -1.71 9.11
C LEU A 90 17.26 -2.78 9.97
N ASN A 91 16.55 -3.23 10.99
CA ASN A 91 16.99 -4.32 11.87
C ASN A 91 16.19 -5.58 11.55
N PHE A 92 16.84 -6.56 10.90
CA PHE A 92 16.20 -7.83 10.54
C PHE A 92 16.35 -8.86 11.66
N HIS A 93 15.22 -9.35 12.15
CA HIS A 93 15.14 -10.35 13.22
C HIS A 93 15.03 -11.76 12.65
N TRP A 94 16.13 -12.28 12.13
CA TRP A 94 16.21 -13.60 11.48
C TRP A 94 15.89 -14.79 12.41
N THR A 95 16.14 -14.64 13.71
CA THR A 95 15.95 -15.71 14.72
C THR A 95 14.56 -15.70 15.35
N ARG A 96 13.63 -14.89 14.83
CA ARG A 96 12.27 -14.80 15.37
C ARG A 96 11.55 -16.15 15.16
N PRO A 97 10.93 -16.73 16.21
CA PRO A 97 10.31 -18.04 16.08
C PRO A 97 9.07 -17.96 15.18
N LEU A 98 8.93 -18.94 14.28
CA LEU A 98 7.82 -19.03 13.32
C LEU A 98 6.46 -19.17 14.01
N SER A 99 6.43 -19.58 15.28
CA SER A 99 5.21 -19.62 16.11
C SER A 99 4.57 -18.25 16.32
N ASN A 100 5.29 -17.15 16.05
CA ASN A 100 4.77 -15.79 16.08
C ASN A 100 4.00 -15.39 14.81
N ILE A 101 3.99 -16.23 13.77
CA ILE A 101 3.20 -16.02 12.56
C ILE A 101 1.83 -16.66 12.78
N ASN A 102 0.75 -15.89 12.61
CA ASN A 102 -0.58 -16.46 12.62
C ASN A 102 -0.90 -17.09 11.26
N LEU A 103 -0.72 -18.40 11.15
CA LEU A 103 -1.11 -19.18 9.97
C LEU A 103 -2.50 -19.83 10.10
N VAL A 104 -3.14 -19.70 11.26
CA VAL A 104 -4.48 -20.24 11.47
C VAL A 104 -5.49 -19.28 10.88
N PHE A 105 -6.05 -19.68 9.73
CA PHE A 105 -7.03 -18.90 9.00
C PHE A 105 -8.22 -18.51 9.88
N MET A 106 -8.59 -17.24 9.82
CA MET A 106 -9.67 -16.56 10.52
C MET A 106 -9.58 -16.60 12.05
N LYS A 107 -8.43 -16.98 12.63
CA LYS A 107 -8.28 -17.06 14.10
C LYS A 107 -8.39 -15.68 14.75
N ASN A 108 -7.61 -14.71 14.26
CA ASN A 108 -7.64 -13.34 14.78
C ASN A 108 -8.92 -12.63 14.34
N THR A 109 -9.38 -12.87 13.11
CA THR A 109 -10.68 -12.40 12.62
C THR A 109 -11.83 -12.81 13.54
N TRP A 110 -11.97 -14.10 13.88
CA TRP A 110 -13.03 -14.56 14.80
C TRP A 110 -12.86 -14.01 16.20
N LYS A 111 -11.63 -13.94 16.71
CA LYS A 111 -11.38 -13.31 18.01
C LYS A 111 -11.88 -11.86 18.06
N LEU A 112 -11.69 -11.10 16.98
CA LEU A 112 -12.13 -9.71 16.89
C LEU A 112 -13.63 -9.56 16.63
N VAL A 113 -14.26 -10.49 15.90
CA VAL A 113 -15.72 -10.50 15.68
C VAL A 113 -16.49 -10.65 16.99
N TYR A 114 -15.97 -11.45 17.93
CA TYR A 114 -16.55 -11.66 19.25
C TYR A 114 -15.96 -10.76 20.35
N ALA A 115 -15.03 -9.85 20.01
CA ALA A 115 -14.50 -8.87 20.94
C ALA A 115 -15.55 -7.79 21.24
N GLN A 116 -15.49 -7.19 22.44
CA GLN A 116 -16.42 -6.13 22.85
C GLN A 116 -16.35 -4.89 21.94
N SER A 117 -15.20 -4.62 21.33
CA SER A 117 -15.01 -3.56 20.32
C SER A 117 -14.84 -4.16 18.93
N LYS A 118 -15.89 -4.06 18.10
CA LYS A 118 -15.83 -4.45 16.68
C LYS A 118 -15.02 -3.48 15.82
N VAL A 119 -14.65 -2.34 16.36
CA VAL A 119 -13.91 -1.29 15.64
C VAL A 119 -12.56 -1.82 15.15
N ASP A 120 -11.88 -2.64 15.96
CA ASP A 120 -10.57 -3.20 15.63
C ASP A 120 -10.65 -4.24 14.50
N PHE A 121 -11.77 -4.96 14.42
CA PHE A 121 -12.06 -5.88 13.31
C PHE A 121 -12.20 -5.10 11.99
N TYR A 122 -13.10 -4.12 11.96
CA TYR A 122 -13.32 -3.33 10.75
C TYR A 122 -12.05 -2.60 10.33
N TYR A 123 -11.29 -2.07 11.28
CA TYR A 123 -10.05 -1.36 11.00
C TYR A 123 -8.99 -2.24 10.35
N ASN A 124 -8.73 -3.46 10.86
CA ASN A 124 -7.74 -4.36 10.25
C ASN A 124 -8.24 -4.95 8.93
N SER A 125 -9.42 -5.58 8.92
CA SER A 125 -9.90 -6.31 7.75
C SER A 125 -10.24 -5.36 6.58
N MET A 126 -10.98 -4.28 6.84
CA MET A 126 -11.30 -3.32 5.78
C MET A 126 -10.09 -2.47 5.40
N GLY A 127 -9.20 -2.16 6.35
CA GLY A 127 -7.96 -1.44 6.07
C GLY A 127 -7.12 -2.15 5.01
N ASN A 128 -6.92 -3.46 5.16
CA ASN A 128 -6.16 -4.28 4.21
C ASN A 128 -6.86 -4.40 2.84
N ILE A 129 -8.18 -4.65 2.82
CA ILE A 129 -8.95 -4.62 1.56
C ILE A 129 -8.77 -3.28 0.84
N LEU A 130 -9.06 -2.17 1.52
CA LEU A 130 -9.01 -0.84 0.93
C LEU A 130 -7.59 -0.47 0.50
N ALA A 131 -6.57 -0.90 1.26
CA ALA A 131 -5.18 -0.69 0.91
C ALA A 131 -4.81 -1.35 -0.42
N PHE A 132 -5.38 -2.50 -0.79
CA PHE A 132 -5.05 -3.23 -2.03
C PHE A 132 -6.02 -3.02 -3.20
N VAL A 133 -7.15 -2.31 -3.00
CA VAL A 133 -8.04 -1.92 -4.11
C VAL A 133 -7.31 -1.12 -5.20
N PRO A 134 -6.50 -0.08 -4.90
CA PRO A 134 -5.77 0.64 -5.94
C PRO A 134 -4.77 -0.25 -6.69
N PHE A 135 -4.17 -1.25 -6.02
CA PHE A 135 -3.29 -2.22 -6.67
C PHE A 135 -4.03 -2.97 -7.78
N GLY A 136 -5.18 -3.56 -7.47
CA GLY A 136 -6.01 -4.27 -8.45
C GLY A 136 -6.54 -3.39 -9.58
N ALA A 137 -6.82 -2.11 -9.30
CA ALA A 137 -7.36 -1.17 -10.25
C ALA A 137 -6.31 -0.56 -11.21
N LEU A 138 -5.10 -0.28 -10.72
CA LEU A 138 -4.06 0.42 -11.49
C LEU A 138 -3.15 -0.55 -12.26
N LEU A 139 -2.84 -1.71 -11.69
CA LEU A 139 -1.88 -2.66 -12.28
C LEU A 139 -2.25 -3.16 -13.69
N PRO A 140 -3.53 -3.41 -14.04
CA PRO A 140 -3.89 -3.83 -15.40
C PRO A 140 -3.39 -2.89 -16.51
N ASN A 141 -3.48 -1.58 -16.27
CA ASN A 141 -3.03 -0.54 -17.21
C ASN A 141 -1.50 -0.54 -17.38
N LEU A 142 -0.77 -0.87 -16.33
CA LEU A 142 0.69 -0.96 -16.36
C LEU A 142 1.18 -2.20 -17.09
N LEU A 143 0.47 -3.31 -16.95
CA LEU A 143 0.83 -4.57 -17.63
C LEU A 143 0.56 -4.52 -19.14
N GLN A 144 -0.32 -3.64 -19.61
CA GLN A 144 -0.68 -3.49 -21.04
C GLN A 144 -1.10 -4.81 -21.72
N VAL A 145 -1.59 -5.79 -20.94
CA VAL A 145 -1.94 -7.13 -21.41
C VAL A 145 -3.44 -7.35 -21.28
N LYS A 146 -4.08 -7.80 -22.37
CA LYS A 146 -5.49 -8.19 -22.37
C LYS A 146 -5.70 -9.40 -21.44
N ARG A 147 -6.80 -9.40 -20.67
CA ARG A 147 -7.17 -10.49 -19.74
C ARG A 147 -6.06 -10.83 -18.74
N CYS A 148 -5.48 -9.82 -18.11
CA CYS A 148 -4.38 -9.96 -17.15
C CYS A 148 -4.82 -10.32 -15.72
N PHE A 149 -6.08 -10.70 -15.49
CA PHE A 149 -6.62 -11.03 -14.16
C PHE A 149 -5.70 -11.95 -13.34
N GLY A 150 -5.32 -13.11 -13.89
CA GLY A 150 -4.48 -14.07 -13.18
C GLY A 150 -3.11 -13.49 -12.79
N ARG A 151 -2.53 -12.63 -13.64
CA ARG A 151 -1.26 -11.94 -13.33
C ARG A 151 -1.44 -10.89 -12.25
N VAL A 152 -2.52 -10.10 -12.31
CA VAL A 152 -2.82 -9.06 -11.32
C VAL A 152 -3.08 -9.68 -9.96
N PHE A 153 -3.89 -10.75 -9.91
CA PHE A 153 -4.17 -11.50 -8.69
C PHE A 153 -2.89 -12.10 -8.11
N PHE A 154 -2.10 -12.82 -8.93
CA PHE A 154 -0.85 -13.43 -8.48
C PHE A 154 0.15 -12.39 -7.95
N LEU A 155 0.36 -11.28 -8.68
CA LEU A 155 1.25 -10.21 -8.25
C LEU A 155 0.75 -9.53 -6.98
N GLY A 156 -0.56 -9.38 -6.81
CA GLY A 156 -1.17 -8.84 -5.60
C GLY A 156 -0.95 -9.74 -4.38
N VAL A 157 -1.23 -11.03 -4.51
CA VAL A 157 -0.98 -12.02 -3.45
C VAL A 157 0.51 -12.10 -3.12
N LEU A 158 1.39 -12.18 -4.13
CA LEU A 158 2.84 -12.21 -3.93
C LEU A 158 3.34 -10.95 -3.20
N SER A 159 2.81 -9.77 -3.59
CA SER A 159 3.14 -8.51 -2.92
C SER A 159 2.68 -8.52 -1.46
N SER A 160 1.48 -9.02 -1.19
CA SER A 160 0.95 -9.14 0.17
C SER A 160 1.76 -10.10 1.04
N VAL A 161 2.08 -11.30 0.54
CA VAL A 161 2.97 -12.25 1.23
C VAL A 161 4.35 -11.63 1.50
N THR A 162 4.88 -10.87 0.55
CA THR A 162 6.17 -10.17 0.74
C THR A 162 6.08 -9.13 1.87
N ILE A 163 4.99 -8.36 1.93
CA ILE A 163 4.74 -7.39 3.01
C ILE A 163 4.68 -8.09 4.36
N GLU A 164 3.93 -9.19 4.46
CA GLU A 164 3.80 -10.00 5.68
C GLU A 164 5.15 -10.54 6.18
N ILE A 165 5.95 -11.09 5.27
CA ILE A 165 7.31 -11.56 5.57
C ILE A 165 8.18 -10.41 6.09
N LEU A 166 8.14 -9.25 5.43
CA LEU A 166 8.92 -8.08 5.86
C LEU A 166 8.46 -7.56 7.23
N GLN A 167 7.15 -7.49 7.48
CA GLN A 167 6.61 -7.10 8.79
C GLN A 167 7.02 -8.07 9.89
N PHE A 168 7.07 -9.37 9.58
CA PHE A 168 7.56 -10.37 10.50
C PHE A 168 9.04 -10.15 10.85
N LEU A 169 9.88 -9.99 9.83
CA LEU A 169 11.33 -9.83 9.98
C LEU A 169 11.73 -8.50 10.62
N LEU A 170 11.01 -7.42 10.34
CA LEU A 170 11.29 -6.08 10.85
C LEU A 170 10.59 -5.77 12.18
N MET A 171 9.81 -6.73 12.73
CA MET A 171 9.00 -6.56 13.95
C MET A 171 8.07 -5.34 13.90
N THR A 172 7.57 -4.98 12.72
CA THR A 172 6.68 -3.83 12.52
C THR A 172 5.19 -4.20 12.56
N GLY A 173 4.88 -5.49 12.63
CA GLY A 173 3.52 -6.01 12.77
C GLY A 173 3.46 -7.46 13.24
N VAL A 174 2.24 -7.95 13.47
CA VAL A 174 1.95 -9.37 13.61
C VAL A 174 1.64 -9.89 12.22
N SER A 175 2.41 -10.87 11.75
CA SER A 175 2.14 -11.43 10.43
C SER A 175 0.95 -12.39 10.50
N ASP A 176 -0.01 -12.20 9.61
CA ASP A 176 -1.30 -12.88 9.63
C ASP A 176 -1.72 -13.36 8.24
N ILE A 177 -2.12 -14.62 8.13
CA ILE A 177 -2.68 -15.17 6.90
C ILE A 177 -3.99 -14.50 6.50
N ASP A 178 -4.73 -13.96 7.48
CA ASP A 178 -5.96 -13.22 7.24
C ASP A 178 -5.69 -11.94 6.44
N ASP A 179 -4.55 -11.29 6.68
CA ASP A 179 -4.17 -10.06 5.99
C ASP A 179 -3.88 -10.34 4.51
N VAL A 180 -3.24 -11.47 4.19
CA VAL A 180 -3.06 -11.92 2.80
C VAL A 180 -4.40 -12.15 2.10
N PHE A 181 -5.35 -12.76 2.80
CA PHE A 181 -6.69 -12.98 2.28
C PHE A 181 -7.43 -11.67 2.02
N PHE A 182 -7.44 -10.73 2.98
CA PHE A 182 -8.09 -9.43 2.83
C PHE A 182 -7.46 -8.58 1.73
N ASN A 183 -6.12 -8.59 1.62
CA ASN A 183 -5.41 -7.93 0.52
C ASN A 183 -5.78 -8.56 -0.82
N ALA A 184 -5.88 -9.88 -0.91
CA ALA A 184 -6.34 -10.57 -2.12
C ALA A 184 -7.78 -10.16 -2.50
N CYS A 185 -8.70 -10.07 -1.53
CA CYS A 185 -10.04 -9.52 -1.74
C CYS A 185 -9.99 -8.08 -2.27
N GLY A 186 -9.11 -7.23 -1.72
CA GLY A 186 -8.86 -5.88 -2.22
C GLY A 186 -8.45 -5.86 -3.68
N VAL A 187 -7.52 -6.74 -4.09
CA VAL A 187 -7.08 -6.87 -5.49
C VAL A 187 -8.24 -7.27 -6.39
N LEU A 188 -9.07 -8.24 -5.98
CA LEU A 188 -10.25 -8.67 -6.74
C LEU A 188 -11.25 -7.53 -6.94
N LEU A 189 -11.56 -6.79 -5.87
CA LEU A 189 -12.45 -5.63 -5.93
C LEU A 189 -11.88 -4.54 -6.84
N GLY A 190 -10.60 -4.22 -6.70
CA GLY A 190 -9.91 -3.24 -7.56
C GLY A 190 -9.93 -3.62 -9.03
N TYR A 191 -9.67 -4.88 -9.35
CA TYR A 191 -9.73 -5.37 -10.73
C TYR A 191 -11.16 -5.32 -11.29
N GLY A 192 -12.17 -5.63 -10.45
CA GLY A 192 -13.58 -5.46 -10.80
C GLY A 192 -13.91 -4.01 -11.16
N LEU A 193 -13.44 -3.04 -10.35
CA LEU A 193 -13.60 -1.61 -10.66
C LEU A 193 -12.93 -1.21 -11.97
N TYR A 194 -11.71 -1.69 -12.22
CA TYR A 194 -11.00 -1.47 -13.48
C TYR A 194 -11.83 -1.96 -14.68
N PHE A 195 -12.40 -3.16 -14.58
CA PHE A 195 -13.23 -3.72 -15.65
C PHE A 195 -14.51 -2.90 -15.88
N LEU A 196 -15.22 -2.52 -14.81
CA LEU A 196 -16.42 -1.68 -14.90
C LEU A 196 -16.13 -0.32 -15.55
N LEU A 197 -15.06 0.36 -15.11
CA LEU A 197 -14.63 1.64 -15.68
C LEU A 197 -14.23 1.50 -17.16
N GLY A 198 -13.56 0.40 -17.52
CA GLY A 198 -13.21 0.09 -18.90
C GLY A 198 -14.44 -0.08 -19.80
N GLN A 199 -15.49 -0.74 -19.32
CA GLN A 199 -16.75 -0.87 -20.07
C GLN A 199 -17.47 0.47 -20.25
N ILE A 200 -17.45 1.34 -19.24
CA ILE A 200 -18.04 2.68 -19.31
C ILE A 200 -17.27 3.57 -20.30
N CYS A 201 -15.94 3.49 -20.33
CA CYS A 201 -15.12 4.30 -21.23
C CYS A 201 -15.18 3.83 -22.70
N VAL A 202 -15.38 2.52 -22.95
CA VAL A 202 -15.57 1.98 -24.30
C VAL A 202 -17.00 2.23 -24.81
N LYS A 203 -18.00 2.30 -23.92
CA LYS A 203 -19.35 2.79 -24.24
C LYS A 203 -19.39 4.33 -24.25
N LYS A 204 -18.73 4.97 -25.22
CA LYS A 204 -19.16 6.30 -25.68
C LYS A 204 -19.97 6.15 -26.98
N PRO A 205 -21.04 6.95 -27.15
CA PRO A 205 -22.24 6.57 -27.87
C PRO A 205 -21.98 6.47 -29.37
N ASN A 206 -22.60 5.48 -30.03
CA ASN A 206 -23.02 5.69 -31.42
C ASN A 206 -23.81 6.99 -31.43
N LYS A 207 -23.25 8.02 -32.04
CA LYS A 207 -24.04 9.17 -32.46
C LYS A 207 -24.80 8.69 -33.69
N ASP A 208 -26.08 8.40 -33.51
CA ASP A 208 -27.05 8.41 -34.60
C ASP A 208 -27.19 9.85 -35.13
#